data_AF-A0A1B6JUN0-F1
#
_entry.id   AF-A0A1B6JUN0-F1
#
_cell.length_a   1.000
_cell.length_b   1.000
_cell.length_c   1.000
_cell.angle_alpha   90.00
_cell.angle_beta   90.00
_cell.angle_gamma   90.00
#
_symmetry.space_group_name_H-M   'P 1'
#
loop_
_entity.id
_entity.type
_entity.pdbx_description
1 polymer ?
#
loop_
_entity_poly.entity_id
_entity_poly.type
_entity_poly.pdbx_seq_one_letter_code
_entity_poly.pdbx_strand_id
1 'polypeptide(L)'
;SNIFKNFGLPEVIENKTVLITSVPRRFDADIMDPVHLEIDQVNSYIGELTNRIKNVHFIDLDIYKFKYFHFSKRGLHLNRTGKKKLGYCIRDTLAKIFPLNEDSLMKKEAKFPDLKTKNKNTPIQRSEAHMADVIEQYQ
;
A
#
# COMPACT_ATOMS: atom_id res chain seq x y z
N SER A 1 17.36 3.84 26.29
CA SER A 1 16.89 5.08 25.64
C SER A 1 15.77 4.72 24.69
N ASN A 2 14.54 5.16 24.96
CA ASN A 2 13.37 4.79 24.16
C ASN A 2 13.22 5.80 23.02
N ILE A 3 13.76 5.47 21.84
CA ILE A 3 13.89 6.36 20.67
C ILE A 3 12.49 6.78 20.13
N PHE A 4 11.43 6.08 20.53
CA PHE A 4 10.08 6.28 20.01
C PHE A 4 9.18 7.19 20.86
N LYS A 5 9.68 7.80 21.95
CA LYS A 5 8.83 8.57 22.89
C LYS A 5 8.27 9.90 22.35
N ASN A 6 8.77 10.44 21.23
CA ASN A 6 8.48 11.82 20.82
C ASN A 6 7.97 12.00 19.38
N PHE A 7 7.33 11.02 18.76
CA PHE A 7 6.49 11.31 17.59
C PHE A 7 5.10 11.67 18.08
N GLY A 8 4.89 12.94 18.43
CA GLY A 8 3.54 13.48 18.59
C GLY A 8 2.76 13.17 17.32
N LEU A 9 1.76 12.31 17.42
CA LEU A 9 0.85 12.04 16.31
C LEU A 9 0.19 13.39 15.99
N PRO A 10 0.39 13.97 14.79
CA PRO A 10 -0.32 15.19 14.44
C PRO A 10 -1.82 14.91 14.51
N GLU A 11 -2.58 15.81 15.14
CA GLU A 11 -4.06 15.83 15.23
C GLU A 11 -4.76 15.46 13.91
N VAL A 12 -4.08 15.71 12.78
CA VAL A 12 -4.50 15.44 11.40
C VAL A 12 -4.78 13.94 11.10
N ILE A 13 -4.28 13.00 11.91
CA ILE A 13 -4.49 11.56 11.69
C ILE A 13 -5.85 11.09 12.24
N GLU A 14 -6.47 11.80 13.18
CA GLU A 14 -7.70 11.32 13.83
C GLU A 14 -8.87 11.10 12.87
N ASN A 15 -8.90 11.81 11.74
CA ASN A 15 -9.99 11.70 10.76
C ASN A 15 -9.60 10.93 9.48
N LYS A 16 -8.41 10.33 9.42
CA LYS A 16 -7.95 9.60 8.23
C LYS A 16 -7.75 8.12 8.53
N THR A 17 -8.28 7.29 7.64
CA THR A 17 -7.98 5.86 7.61
C THR A 17 -6.54 5.67 7.13
N VAL A 18 -5.71 5.03 7.95
CA VAL A 18 -4.32 4.68 7.62
C VAL A 18 -4.24 3.17 7.39
N LEU A 19 -3.63 2.77 6.28
CA LEU A 19 -3.32 1.36 5.99
C LEU A 19 -1.82 1.16 6.15
N ILE A 20 -1.42 0.21 6.98
CA ILE A 20 -0.01 -0.18 7.16
C ILE A 20 0.14 -1.63 6.74
N THR A 21 1.13 -1.91 5.91
CA THR A 21 1.46 -3.29 5.51
C THR A 21 2.56 -3.84 6.40
N SER A 22 2.53 -5.15 6.65
CA SER A 22 3.74 -5.84 7.14
C SER A 22 4.84 -5.81 6.08
N VAL A 23 6.10 -5.95 6.51
CA VAL A 23 7.24 -6.15 5.62
C VAL A 23 7.26 -7.63 5.25
N PRO A 24 7.14 -8.01 3.96
CA PRO A 24 7.17 -9.41 3.58
C PRO A 24 8.59 -9.98 3.76
N ARG A 25 8.68 -11.31 3.92
CA ARG A 25 9.97 -11.99 3.93
C ARG A 25 10.73 -11.72 2.64
N ARG A 26 12.04 -11.52 2.78
CA ARG A 26 12.98 -11.39 1.67
C ARG A 26 13.27 -12.75 1.06
N PHE A 27 13.22 -12.85 -0.26
CA PHE A 27 13.65 -14.07 -0.97
C PHE A 27 15.00 -13.89 -1.67
N ASP A 28 15.64 -12.73 -1.46
CA ASP A 28 16.99 -12.43 -1.93
C ASP A 28 18.07 -12.81 -0.92
N ALA A 29 17.67 -13.18 0.29
CA ALA A 29 18.52 -13.61 1.39
C ALA A 29 18.33 -15.11 1.67
N ASP A 30 19.31 -15.72 2.34
CA ASP A 30 19.21 -17.11 2.80
C ASP A 30 18.12 -17.27 3.87
N ILE A 31 17.51 -18.46 3.95
CA ILE A 31 16.43 -18.72 4.91
C ILE A 31 16.85 -18.50 6.37
N MET A 32 18.14 -18.63 6.69
CA MET A 32 18.72 -18.41 8.02
C MET A 32 19.31 -17.00 8.21
N ASP A 33 19.17 -16.11 7.21
CA ASP A 33 19.67 -14.75 7.31
C ASP A 33 18.99 -13.99 8.47
N PRO A 34 19.76 -13.29 9.32
CA PRO A 34 19.22 -12.56 10.47
C PRO A 34 18.18 -11.50 10.09
N VAL A 35 18.18 -11.01 8.84
CA VAL A 35 17.17 -10.07 8.35
C VAL A 35 15.74 -10.60 8.50
N HIS A 36 15.54 -11.92 8.48
CA HIS A 36 14.22 -12.51 8.67
C HIS A 36 13.72 -12.35 10.10
N LEU A 37 14.60 -12.50 11.09
CA LEU A 37 14.26 -12.25 12.48
C LEU A 37 13.95 -10.76 12.72
N GLU A 38 14.72 -9.86 12.10
CA GLU A 38 14.45 -8.43 12.18
C GLU A 38 13.09 -8.06 11.56
N ILE A 39 12.77 -8.64 10.40
CA ILE A 39 11.46 -8.47 9.76
C ILE A 39 10.33 -8.95 10.68
N ASP A 40 10.48 -10.13 11.30
CA ASP A 40 9.47 -10.68 12.21
C ASP A 40 9.25 -9.79 13.45
N GLN A 41 10.33 -9.25 14.02
CA GLN A 41 10.28 -8.31 15.14
C GLN A 41 9.58 -7.01 14.77
N VAL A 42 9.93 -6.42 13.62
CA VAL A 42 9.30 -5.19 13.12
C VAL A 42 7.81 -5.43 12.84
N ASN A 43 7.46 -6.55 12.20
CA ASN A 43 6.07 -6.88 11.90
C ASN A 43 5.24 -7.10 13.17
N SER A 44 5.82 -7.74 14.19
CA SER A 44 5.18 -7.92 15.49
C SER A 44 4.90 -6.57 16.16
N TYR A 45 5.89 -5.66 16.14
CA TYR A 45 5.73 -4.32 16.70
C TYR A 45 4.70 -3.48 15.94
N ILE A 46 4.71 -3.50 14.61
CA ILE A 46 3.69 -2.83 13.78
C ILE A 46 2.30 -3.39 14.08
N GLY A 47 2.17 -4.72 14.15
CA GLY A 47 0.90 -5.39 14.48
C GLY A 47 0.36 -4.95 15.84
N GLU A 48 1.21 -4.89 16.86
CA GLU A 48 0.83 -4.38 18.19
C GLU A 48 0.39 -2.91 18.16
N LEU A 49 1.13 -2.04 17.47
CA LEU A 49 0.81 -0.62 17.36
C LEU A 49 -0.52 -0.39 16.63
N THR A 50 -0.73 -1.07 15.50
CA THR A 50 -1.97 -0.93 14.71
C THR A 50 -3.20 -1.38 15.48
N ASN A 51 -3.10 -2.43 16.32
CA ASN A 51 -4.20 -2.88 17.17
C ASN A 51 -4.63 -1.86 18.25
N ARG A 52 -3.74 -0.94 18.63
CA ARG A 52 -4.02 0.09 19.65
C ARG A 52 -4.69 1.35 19.07
N ILE A 53 -4.65 1.55 17.74
CA ILE A 53 -5.07 2.81 17.10
C ILE A 53 -6.27 2.53 16.19
N LYS A 54 -7.45 3.05 16.56
CA LYS A 54 -8.75 2.73 15.93
C LYS A 54 -8.80 2.93 14.40
N ASN A 55 -8.14 3.96 13.88
CA ASN A 55 -8.20 4.32 12.46
C ASN A 55 -7.00 3.80 11.64
N VAL A 56 -6.18 2.94 12.24
CA VAL A 56 -5.05 2.28 11.57
C VAL A 56 -5.42 0.82 11.33
N HIS A 57 -5.30 0.37 10.09
CA HIS A 57 -5.60 -1.01 9.72
C HIS A 57 -4.35 -1.69 9.18
N PHE A 58 -4.09 -2.89 9.68
CA PHE A 58 -2.94 -3.68 9.31
C PHE A 58 -3.24 -4.63 8.15
N ILE A 59 -2.38 -4.61 7.14
CA ILE A 59 -2.40 -5.53 5.99
C ILE A 59 -1.21 -6.46 6.12
N ASP A 60 -1.46 -7.63 6.65
CA ASP A 60 -0.44 -8.66 6.79
C ASP A 60 -0.09 -9.29 5.41
N LEU A 61 1.19 -9.16 5.04
CA LEU A 61 1.88 -9.66 3.85
C LEU A 61 2.76 -10.90 4.11
N ASP A 62 2.52 -11.66 5.17
CA ASP A 62 3.31 -12.85 5.52
C ASP A 62 3.40 -13.91 4.39
N ILE A 63 4.33 -14.85 4.53
CA ILE A 63 4.71 -15.91 3.57
C ILE A 63 3.53 -16.77 3.11
N TYR A 64 2.51 -16.97 3.94
CA TYR A 64 1.29 -17.68 3.55
C TYR A 64 0.52 -16.95 2.45
N LYS A 65 0.67 -15.62 2.37
CA LYS A 65 0.05 -14.75 1.36
C LYS A 65 1.02 -14.38 0.24
N PHE A 66 2.30 -14.18 0.56
CA PHE A 66 3.35 -13.76 -0.38
C PHE A 66 4.49 -14.79 -0.49
N LYS A 67 4.29 -15.75 -1.40
CA LYS A 67 5.28 -16.76 -1.80
C LYS A 67 6.32 -16.22 -2.79
N TYR A 68 7.45 -16.93 -2.95
CA TYR A 68 8.56 -16.61 -3.87
C TYR A 68 8.12 -16.15 -5.27
N PHE A 69 7.13 -16.82 -5.89
CA PHE A 69 6.66 -16.48 -7.24
C PHE A 69 5.95 -15.11 -7.34
N HIS A 70 5.69 -14.43 -6.24
CA HIS A 70 5.20 -13.05 -6.22
C HIS A 70 6.34 -12.01 -6.31
N PHE A 71 7.60 -12.45 -6.23
CA PHE A 71 8.77 -11.58 -6.23
C PHE A 71 9.50 -11.61 -7.58
N SER A 72 10.32 -10.60 -7.80
CA SER A 72 11.24 -10.54 -8.93
C SER A 72 12.23 -11.69 -8.86
N LYS A 73 12.95 -11.96 -9.95
CA LYS A 73 14.02 -12.99 -9.97
C LYS A 73 15.08 -12.77 -8.89
N ARG A 74 15.26 -11.52 -8.44
CA ARG A 74 16.20 -11.17 -7.38
C ARG A 74 15.63 -11.38 -5.99
N GLY A 75 14.34 -11.67 -5.81
CA GLY A 75 13.73 -12.00 -4.51
C GLY A 75 13.34 -10.83 -3.61
N LEU A 76 13.85 -9.61 -3.87
CA LEU A 76 13.58 -8.44 -3.02
C LEU A 76 12.27 -7.70 -3.36
N HIS A 77 12.08 -7.35 -4.63
CA HIS A 77 10.93 -6.56 -5.08
C HIS A 77 9.77 -7.44 -5.56
N LEU A 78 8.53 -6.98 -5.40
CA LEU A 78 7.36 -7.63 -6.01
C LEU A 78 7.40 -7.58 -7.54
N ASN A 79 7.07 -8.70 -8.17
CA ASN A 79 6.82 -8.75 -9.62
C ASN A 79 5.37 -8.32 -9.95
N ARG A 80 4.96 -8.42 -11.22
CA ARG A 80 3.60 -8.05 -11.66
C ARG A 80 2.51 -8.80 -10.89
N THR A 81 2.69 -10.10 -10.67
CA THR A 81 1.75 -10.95 -9.93
C THR A 81 1.69 -10.53 -8.46
N GLY A 82 2.83 -10.28 -7.83
CA GLY A 82 2.90 -9.79 -6.45
C GLY A 82 2.24 -8.41 -6.27
N LYS A 83 2.48 -7.47 -7.19
CA LYS A 83 1.82 -6.15 -7.18
C LYS A 83 0.30 -6.28 -7.34
N LYS A 84 -0.15 -7.18 -8.21
CA LYS A 84 -1.59 -7.47 -8.38
C LYS A 84 -2.20 -8.04 -7.09
N LYS A 85 -1.50 -8.99 -6.44
CA LYS A 85 -1.93 -9.58 -5.17
C LYS A 85 -2.02 -8.52 -4.06
N LEU A 86 -1.03 -7.65 -3.94
CA LEU A 86 -1.03 -6.52 -3.00
C LEU A 86 -2.22 -5.58 -3.27
N GLY A 87 -2.50 -5.27 -4.54
CA GLY A 87 -3.68 -4.47 -4.91
C GLY A 87 -4.99 -5.11 -4.44
N TYR A 88 -5.13 -6.42 -4.55
CA TYR A 88 -6.30 -7.13 -3.99
C TYR A 88 -6.34 -7.05 -2.46
N CYS A 89 -5.22 -7.23 -1.76
CA CYS A 89 -5.18 -7.09 -0.31
C CYS A 89 -5.61 -5.69 0.15
N ILE A 90 -5.14 -4.63 -0.53
CA ILE A 90 -5.55 -3.24 -0.25
C ILE A 90 -7.05 -3.06 -0.50
N ARG A 91 -7.55 -3.50 -1.66
CA ARG A 91 -8.97 -3.42 -2.02
C ARG A 91 -9.85 -4.13 -1.00
N ASP A 92 -9.49 -5.36 -0.63
CA ASP A 92 -10.29 -6.18 0.28
C ASP A 92 -10.31 -5.58 1.69
N THR A 93 -9.21 -4.95 2.13
CA THR A 93 -9.18 -4.19 3.39
C THR A 93 -10.04 -2.94 3.31
N LEU A 94 -9.96 -2.15 2.24
CA LEU A 94 -10.81 -0.98 2.04
C LEU A 94 -12.31 -1.34 2.01
N ALA A 95 -12.68 -2.44 1.36
CA ALA A 95 -14.07 -2.91 1.31
C ALA A 95 -14.63 -3.29 2.70
N LYS A 96 -13.77 -3.75 3.62
CA LYS A 96 -14.17 -4.02 5.02
C LYS A 96 -14.34 -2.74 5.83
N ILE A 97 -13.51 -1.73 5.58
CA ILE A 97 -13.53 -0.44 6.29
C ILE A 97 -14.72 0.41 5.82
N PHE A 98 -14.95 0.43 4.52
CA PHE A 98 -16.01 1.17 3.86
C PHE A 98 -16.99 0.19 3.20
N PRO A 99 -17.80 -0.54 3.98
CA PRO A 99 -18.81 -1.42 3.41
C PRO A 99 -19.74 -0.58 2.54
N LEU A 100 -19.82 -0.96 1.26
CA LEU A 100 -20.75 -0.31 0.34
C LEU A 100 -22.15 -0.71 0.79
N ASN A 101 -22.94 0.26 1.28
CA ASN A 101 -24.38 0.05 1.40
C ASN A 101 -24.90 -0.25 -0.01
N GLU A 102 -25.46 -1.44 -0.23
CA GLU A 102 -25.91 -1.91 -1.54
C GLU A 102 -26.90 -0.92 -2.21
N ASP A 103 -27.68 -0.19 -1.39
CA ASP A 103 -28.57 0.90 -1.82
C ASP A 103 -27.85 2.05 -2.57
N SER A 104 -26.56 2.23 -2.33
CA SER A 104 -25.73 3.30 -2.94
C SER A 104 -25.25 2.92 -4.34
N LEU A 105 -25.09 1.61 -4.60
CA LEU A 105 -24.60 1.08 -5.88
C LEU A 105 -25.71 1.04 -6.93
N MET A 106 -26.95 0.73 -6.53
CA MET A 106 -28.10 0.75 -7.45
C MET A 106 -28.44 2.16 -7.98
N LYS A 107 -28.03 3.23 -7.28
CA LYS A 107 -28.24 4.62 -7.75
C LYS A 107 -27.09 5.19 -8.59
N LYS A 108 -25.94 4.50 -8.64
CA LYS A 108 -24.79 4.88 -9.44
C LYS A 108 -24.34 3.70 -10.28
N GLU A 109 -25.17 3.34 -11.27
CA GLU A 109 -24.60 2.87 -12.53
C GLU A 109 -23.76 4.04 -13.09
N ALA A 110 -22.51 4.12 -12.63
CA ALA A 110 -21.51 4.92 -13.29
C ALA A 110 -21.36 4.32 -14.68
N LYS A 111 -21.95 4.99 -15.68
CA LYS A 111 -21.63 4.76 -17.08
C LYS A 111 -20.11 4.87 -17.19
N PHE A 112 -19.43 3.74 -17.20
CA PHE A 112 -18.04 3.69 -17.62
C PHE A 112 -18.04 4.29 -19.03
N PRO A 113 -17.36 5.41 -19.29
CA PRO A 113 -17.27 5.91 -20.64
C PRO A 113 -16.60 4.80 -21.45
N ASP A 114 -17.29 4.34 -22.50
CA ASP A 114 -16.72 3.40 -23.46
C ASP A 114 -15.35 3.94 -23.85
N LEU A 115 -14.30 3.22 -23.48
CA LEU A 115 -12.95 3.44 -23.98
C LEU A 115 -12.97 3.03 -25.46
N LYS A 116 -13.56 3.88 -26.31
CA LYS A 116 -13.34 3.84 -27.75
C LYS A 116 -11.83 3.92 -27.93
N THR A 117 -11.26 2.84 -28.45
CA THR A 117 -9.86 2.66 -28.80
C THR A 117 -9.40 3.87 -29.63
N LYS A 118 -8.76 4.85 -28.97
CA LYS A 118 -8.15 5.98 -29.66
C LYS A 118 -6.94 5.49 -30.45
N ASN A 119 -6.94 5.81 -31.74
CA ASN A 119 -5.89 5.58 -32.73
C ASN A 119 -4.46 5.77 -32.17
N LYS A 120 -3.56 4.81 -32.46
CA LYS A 120 -2.17 4.75 -31.98
C LYS A 120 -1.22 5.83 -32.53
N ASN A 121 -1.70 6.85 -33.23
CA ASN A 121 -0.86 7.79 -33.99
C ASN A 121 -0.92 9.25 -33.49
N THR A 122 -1.37 9.52 -32.27
CA THR A 122 -1.25 10.87 -31.70
C THR A 122 0.09 11.03 -30.98
N PRO A 123 0.95 11.99 -31.38
CA PRO A 123 2.20 12.23 -30.67
C PRO A 123 1.90 12.71 -29.25
N ILE A 124 2.49 12.02 -28.27
CA ILE A 124 2.39 12.38 -26.86
C ILE A 124 3.09 13.73 -26.69
N GLN A 125 2.30 14.80 -26.46
CA GLN A 125 2.86 16.05 -25.96
C GLN A 125 3.35 15.81 -24.53
N ARG A 126 4.68 15.80 -24.35
CA ARG A 126 5.29 15.84 -23.03
C ARG A 126 5.17 17.28 -22.54
N SER A 127 4.30 17.50 -21.56
CA SER A 127 4.42 18.66 -20.70
C SER A 127 5.60 18.40 -19.75
N GLU A 128 6.70 19.13 -19.92
CA GLU A 128 7.77 19.13 -18.93
C GLU A 128 7.26 19.85 -17.68
N ALA A 129 7.11 19.12 -16.57
CA ALA A 129 6.91 19.74 -15.27
C ALA A 129 8.29 20.09 -14.72
N HIS A 130 8.57 21.39 -14.58
CA HIS A 130 9.81 21.84 -13.96
C HIS A 130 9.69 21.75 -12.43
N MET A 131 10.71 21.19 -11.79
CA MET A 131 10.74 20.94 -10.34
C MET A 131 10.64 22.22 -9.49
N ALA A 132 10.85 23.41 -10.09
CA ALA A 132 10.74 24.70 -9.43
C ALA A 132 9.28 25.02 -9.04
N ASP A 133 8.30 24.59 -9.83
CA ASP A 133 6.88 24.94 -9.64
C ASP A 133 6.24 24.23 -8.44
N VAL A 134 6.91 23.20 -7.88
CA VAL A 134 6.43 22.42 -6.73
C VAL A 134 6.84 23.07 -5.39
N ILE A 135 7.86 23.93 -5.38
CA ILE A 135 8.46 24.45 -4.15
C ILE A 135 7.71 25.72 -3.65
N GLU A 136 7.10 26.51 -4.53
CA GLU A 136 6.41 27.75 -4.14
C GLU A 136 5.05 27.56 -3.46
N GLN A 137 4.51 26.34 -3.39
CA GLN A 137 3.25 26.08 -2.67
C GLN A 137 3.40 25.91 -1.15
N TYR A 138 4.62 26.03 -0.62
CA TYR A 138 4.90 25.91 0.83
C TYR A 138 5.82 27.03 1.35
N GLN A 139 5.49 28.28 1.02
CA GLN A 139 6.00 29.45 1.74
C GLN A 139 4.84 30.29 2.29
#